data_AF-A0A8J5FN61-F1
#
_entry.id   AF-A0A8J5FN61-F1
#
_cell.length_a   1.000
_cell.length_b   1.000
_cell.length_c   1.000
_cell.angle_alpha   90.00
_cell.angle_beta   90.00
_cell.angle_gamma   90.00
#
_symmetry.space_group_name_H-M   'P 1'
#
loop_
_entity.id
_entity.type
_entity.pdbx_description
1 polymer ?
#
loop_
_entity_poly.entity_id
_entity_poly.type
_entity_poly.pdbx_seq_one_letter_code
_entity_poly.pdbx_strand_id
1 'polypeptide(L)'
;MLASIHGPICCLVYYQYYQQESSKLRQQINQLQSTNRNLLGESLASMSLRDIKQLETRLEKGITKIRSKKNELMLAEINYMQRREMELQNGNMYLRNKIAEYERTQQMPVFPSSTTALGFEVVPPYDSRNMLQGNTMQPDQTYNHQQQINLQLG
;
A
#
# COMPACT_ATOMS: atom_id res chain seq x y z
N MET A 1 34.55 -13.33 59.43
CA MET A 1 34.92 -12.00 58.90
C MET A 1 35.01 -11.92 57.37
N LEU A 2 35.47 -12.95 56.65
CA LEU A 2 35.55 -12.93 55.17
C LEU A 2 34.18 -12.86 54.43
N ALA A 3 33.10 -13.38 55.01
CA ALA A 3 31.78 -13.38 54.36
C ALA A 3 31.08 -12.00 54.32
N SER A 4 31.40 -11.08 55.24
CA SER A 4 30.75 -9.76 55.31
C SER A 4 31.32 -8.72 54.33
N ILE A 5 32.48 -9.00 53.72
CA ILE A 5 33.18 -8.10 52.80
C ILE A 5 32.77 -8.37 51.33
N HIS A 6 32.25 -9.56 51.03
CA HIS A 6 31.94 -9.98 49.66
C HIS A 6 30.67 -9.33 49.08
N GLY A 7 29.66 -9.06 49.89
CA GLY A 7 28.44 -8.35 49.50
C GLY A 7 28.68 -6.92 48.99
N PRO A 8 29.37 -6.04 49.73
CA PRO A 8 29.62 -4.67 49.29
C PRO A 8 30.56 -4.58 48.09
N ILE A 9 31.56 -5.46 47.96
CA ILE A 9 32.43 -5.50 46.77
C ILE A 9 31.65 -5.90 45.51
N CYS A 10 30.77 -6.90 45.61
CA CYS A 10 29.92 -7.32 44.48
C CYS A 10 28.99 -6.19 44.01
N CYS A 11 28.36 -5.46 44.95
CA CYS A 11 27.52 -4.30 44.61
C CYS A 11 28.31 -3.16 43.93
N LEU A 12 29.54 -2.90 44.36
CA LEU A 12 30.40 -1.88 43.72
C LEU A 12 30.79 -2.28 42.30
N VAL A 13 31.13 -3.55 42.06
CA VAL A 13 31.47 -4.07 40.72
C VAL A 13 30.25 -3.98 39.79
N TYR A 14 29.07 -4.38 40.26
CA TYR A 14 27.83 -4.26 39.48
C TYR A 14 27.52 -2.79 39.16
N TYR A 15 27.60 -1.90 40.15
CA TYR A 15 27.39 -0.46 39.94
C TYR A 15 28.36 0.12 38.88
N GLN A 16 29.66 -0.21 38.96
CA GLN A 16 30.64 0.24 37.98
C GLN A 16 30.35 -0.30 36.58
N TYR A 17 29.95 -1.56 36.46
CA TYR A 17 29.56 -2.17 35.18
C TYR A 17 28.38 -1.41 34.54
N TYR A 18 27.30 -1.17 35.29
CA TYR A 18 26.14 -0.45 34.74
C TYR A 18 26.42 1.02 34.45
N GLN A 19 27.31 1.65 35.22
CA GLN A 19 27.78 3.01 34.89
C GLN A 19 28.54 3.04 33.56
N GLN A 20 29.44 2.08 33.33
CA GLN A 20 30.17 1.98 32.06
C GLN A 20 29.22 1.70 30.89
N GLU A 21 28.29 0.76 31.05
CA GLU A 21 27.33 0.41 30.00
C GLU A 21 26.39 1.59 29.69
N SER A 22 25.93 2.30 30.70
CA SER A 22 25.10 3.50 30.52
C SER A 22 25.88 4.65 29.85
N SER A 23 27.16 4.82 30.17
CA SER A 23 28.03 5.79 29.50
C SER A 23 28.22 5.46 28.01
N LYS A 24 28.45 4.18 27.70
CA LYS A 24 28.57 3.68 26.33
C LYS A 24 27.29 3.92 25.52
N LEU A 25 26.12 3.61 26.09
CA LEU A 25 24.83 3.88 25.45
C LEU A 25 24.60 5.37 25.22
N ARG A 26 24.93 6.23 26.20
CA ARG A 26 24.85 7.69 26.04
C ARG A 26 25.73 8.19 24.90
N GLN A 27 26.95 7.66 24.78
CA GLN A 27 27.83 8.01 23.67
C GLN A 27 27.24 7.60 22.31
N GLN A 28 26.66 6.39 22.21
CA GLN A 28 25.99 5.94 20.98
C GLN A 28 24.80 6.83 20.61
N ILE A 29 23.98 7.22 21.59
CA ILE A 29 22.86 8.14 21.37
C ILE A 29 23.36 9.48 20.83
N ASN A 30 24.39 10.05 21.45
CA ASN A 30 24.96 11.33 21.01
C ASN A 30 25.54 11.25 19.58
N GLN A 31 26.18 10.14 19.24
CA GLN A 31 26.71 9.89 17.89
C GLN A 31 25.58 9.78 16.86
N LEU A 32 24.51 9.05 17.17
CA LEU A 32 23.35 8.91 16.30
C LEU A 32 22.63 10.25 16.10
N GLN A 33 22.41 11.00 17.17
CA GLN A 33 21.79 12.33 17.09
C GLN A 33 22.64 13.30 16.28
N SER A 34 23.96 13.31 16.48
CA SER A 34 24.88 14.12 15.68
C SER A 34 24.82 13.75 14.20
N THR A 35 24.81 12.44 13.90
CA THR A 35 24.68 11.94 12.53
C THR A 35 23.35 12.36 11.89
N ASN A 36 22.24 12.28 12.62
CA ASN A 36 20.93 12.70 12.13
C ASN A 36 20.89 14.20 11.83
N ARG A 37 21.43 15.04 12.72
CA ARG A 37 21.55 16.49 12.47
C ARG A 37 22.32 16.77 11.19
N ASN A 38 23.47 16.12 11.00
CA ASN A 38 24.26 16.28 9.79
C ASN A 38 23.48 15.83 8.54
N LEU A 39 22.75 14.70 8.61
CA LEU A 39 21.89 14.23 7.50
C LEU A 39 20.76 15.21 7.17
N LEU A 40 20.28 15.97 8.16
CA LEU A 40 19.30 17.05 7.99
C LEU A 40 19.93 18.37 7.52
N GLY A 41 21.26 18.42 7.33
CA GLY A 41 21.98 19.61 6.90
C GLY A 41 22.31 20.59 8.02
N GLU A 42 22.21 20.16 9.28
CA GLU A 42 22.58 20.96 10.46
C GLU A 42 24.04 20.75 10.85
N SER A 43 24.62 21.67 11.64
CA SER A 43 25.97 21.57 12.21
C SER A 43 27.12 21.30 11.22
N LEU A 44 26.93 21.65 9.94
CA LEU A 44 27.91 21.41 8.89
C LEU A 44 29.18 22.27 9.02
N ALA A 45 29.08 23.43 9.65
CA ALA A 45 30.19 24.38 9.79
C ALA A 45 31.38 23.80 10.58
N SER A 46 31.13 22.84 11.48
CA SER A 46 32.18 22.14 12.24
C SER A 46 32.75 20.91 11.54
N MET A 47 32.24 20.54 10.36
CA MET A 47 32.69 19.37 9.62
C MET A 47 33.87 19.70 8.72
N SER A 48 34.76 18.72 8.51
CA SER A 48 35.81 18.86 7.51
C SER A 48 35.24 18.76 6.08
N LEU A 49 35.94 19.32 5.10
CA LEU A 49 35.56 19.19 3.68
C LEU A 49 35.42 17.72 3.25
N ARG A 50 36.28 16.84 3.79
CA ARG A 50 36.23 15.41 3.52
C ARG A 50 34.91 14.80 4.01
N ASP A 51 34.50 15.14 5.24
CA ASP A 51 33.29 14.60 5.84
C ASP A 51 32.04 15.13 5.15
N ILE A 52 32.05 16.39 4.71
CA ILE A 52 30.97 16.99 3.90
C ILE A 52 30.80 16.23 2.58
N LYS A 53 31.90 15.95 1.85
CA LYS A 53 31.84 15.17 0.59
C LYS A 53 31.31 13.75 0.82
N GLN A 54 31.69 13.12 1.93
CA GLN A 54 31.16 11.81 2.29
C GLN A 54 29.66 11.85 2.61
N LEU A 55 29.21 12.87 3.34
CA LEU A 55 27.81 13.09 3.65
C LEU A 55 26.98 13.30 2.37
N GLU A 56 27.44 14.17 1.47
CA GLU A 56 26.82 14.41 0.17
C GLU A 56 26.69 13.11 -0.64
N THR A 57 27.77 12.34 -0.75
CA THR A 57 27.76 11.04 -1.47
C THR A 57 26.73 10.07 -0.87
N ARG A 58 26.58 10.06 0.46
CA ARG A 58 25.60 9.20 1.14
C ARG A 58 24.17 9.67 0.85
N LEU A 59 23.92 10.97 0.90
CA LEU A 59 22.62 11.56 0.59
C LEU A 59 22.22 11.30 -0.87
N GLU A 60 23.13 11.50 -1.81
CA GLU A 60 22.87 11.27 -3.25
C GLU A 60 22.48 9.81 -3.53
N LYS A 61 23.19 8.85 -2.91
CA LYS A 61 22.83 7.43 -2.99
C LYS A 61 21.45 7.15 -2.41
N GLY A 62 21.12 7.74 -1.25
CA GLY A 62 19.82 7.60 -0.61
C GLY A 62 18.69 8.16 -1.47
N ILE A 63 18.85 9.38 -1.99
CA ILE A 63 17.89 10.04 -2.88
C ILE A 63 17.69 9.22 -4.15
N THR A 64 18.77 8.72 -4.75
CA THR A 64 18.70 7.86 -5.94
C THR A 64 17.87 6.60 -5.66
N LYS A 65 18.14 5.89 -4.55
CA LYS A 65 17.36 4.71 -4.14
C LYS A 65 15.87 5.03 -3.96
N ILE A 66 15.55 6.13 -3.27
CA ILE A 66 14.16 6.57 -3.04
C ILE A 66 13.46 6.88 -4.37
N ARG A 67 14.12 7.62 -5.26
CA ARG A 67 13.56 7.98 -6.57
C ARG A 67 13.31 6.75 -7.43
N SER A 68 14.26 5.81 -7.48
CA SER A 68 14.11 4.54 -8.20
C SER A 68 12.92 3.74 -7.66
N LYS A 69 12.80 3.60 -6.33
CA LYS A 69 11.68 2.84 -5.74
C LYS A 69 10.34 3.52 -5.98
N LYS A 70 10.27 4.85 -5.86
CA LYS A 70 9.06 5.60 -6.18
C LYS A 70 8.65 5.40 -7.65
N ASN A 71 9.60 5.42 -8.56
CA ASN A 71 9.35 5.20 -9.98
C ASN A 71 8.84 3.78 -10.27
N GLU A 72 9.48 2.76 -9.68
CA GLU A 72 9.05 1.36 -9.79
C GLU A 72 7.60 1.17 -9.32
N LEU A 73 7.24 1.72 -8.15
CA LEU A 73 5.89 1.63 -7.60
C LEU A 73 4.86 2.38 -8.46
N MET A 74 5.22 3.56 -8.96
CA MET A 74 4.32 4.33 -9.81
C MET A 74 4.06 3.62 -11.14
N LEU A 75 5.08 3.02 -11.74
CA LEU A 75 4.92 2.20 -12.94
C LEU A 75 4.06 0.97 -12.68
N ALA A 76 4.23 0.30 -11.54
CA ALA A 76 3.38 -0.83 -11.15
C ALA A 76 1.91 -0.41 -11.04
N GLU A 77 1.63 0.73 -10.40
CA GLU A 77 0.27 1.29 -10.25
C GLU A 77 -0.36 1.65 -11.61
N ILE A 78 0.40 2.32 -12.50
CA ILE A 78 -0.08 2.66 -13.85
C ILE A 78 -0.46 1.39 -14.62
N ASN A 79 0.39 0.35 -14.59
CA ASN A 79 0.12 -0.91 -15.27
C ASN A 79 -1.13 -1.61 -14.71
N TYR A 80 -1.30 -1.58 -13.38
CA TYR A 80 -2.48 -2.14 -12.74
C TYR A 80 -3.76 -1.42 -13.18
N MET A 81 -3.75 -0.08 -13.15
CA MET A 81 -4.89 0.75 -13.60
C MET A 81 -5.23 0.51 -15.07
N GLN A 82 -4.23 0.43 -15.96
CA GLN A 82 -4.44 0.18 -17.39
C GLN A 82 -5.06 -1.19 -17.66
N ARG A 83 -4.62 -2.25 -16.94
CA ARG A 83 -5.25 -3.58 -17.05
C ARG A 83 -6.69 -3.54 -16.58
N ARG A 84 -6.95 -2.87 -15.46
CA ARG A 84 -8.30 -2.74 -14.91
C ARG A 84 -9.23 -1.98 -15.86
N GLU A 85 -8.74 -0.92 -16.49
CA GLU A 85 -9.46 -0.18 -17.51
C GLU A 85 -9.84 -1.09 -18.69
N MET A 86 -8.89 -1.86 -19.20
CA MET A 86 -9.13 -2.80 -20.31
C MET A 86 -10.19 -3.86 -19.96
N GLU A 87 -10.11 -4.46 -18.77
CA GLU A 87 -11.11 -5.42 -18.28
C GLU A 87 -12.52 -4.81 -18.25
N LEU A 88 -12.63 -3.59 -17.72
CA LEU A 88 -13.91 -2.87 -17.62
C LEU A 88 -14.45 -2.48 -19.00
N GLN A 89 -13.58 -2.05 -19.93
CA GLN A 89 -13.98 -1.75 -21.30
C GLN A 89 -14.48 -3.01 -22.02
N ASN A 90 -13.78 -4.13 -21.87
CA ASN A 90 -14.20 -5.42 -22.43
C ASN A 90 -15.56 -5.87 -21.87
N GLY A 91 -15.74 -5.78 -20.55
CA GLY A 91 -17.02 -6.09 -19.90
C GLY A 91 -18.17 -5.19 -20.39
N ASN A 92 -17.93 -3.88 -20.50
CA ASN A 92 -18.91 -2.94 -21.02
C ASN A 92 -19.28 -3.23 -22.49
N MET A 93 -18.30 -3.54 -23.33
CA MET A 93 -18.55 -3.89 -24.73
C MET A 93 -19.39 -5.17 -24.85
N TYR A 94 -19.08 -6.19 -24.05
CA TYR A 94 -19.87 -7.42 -24.01
C TYR A 94 -21.33 -7.16 -23.62
N LEU A 95 -21.58 -6.35 -22.59
CA LEU A 95 -22.93 -6.01 -22.16
C LEU A 95 -23.69 -5.20 -23.22
N ARG A 96 -23.04 -4.24 -23.88
CA ARG A 96 -23.65 -3.46 -24.98
C ARG A 96 -24.07 -4.38 -26.13
N ASN A 97 -23.24 -5.34 -26.50
CA ASN A 97 -23.58 -6.32 -27.53
C ASN A 97 -24.77 -7.19 -27.08
N LYS A 98 -24.80 -7.67 -25.84
CA LYS A 98 -25.92 -8.44 -25.29
C LYS A 98 -27.24 -7.67 -25.30
N ILE A 99 -27.21 -6.38 -24.97
CA ILE A 99 -28.39 -5.50 -25.02
C ILE A 99 -28.90 -5.39 -26.47
N ALA A 100 -28.02 -5.12 -27.43
CA ALA A 100 -28.40 -4.99 -28.83
C ALA A 100 -29.02 -6.28 -29.41
N GLU A 101 -28.48 -7.45 -29.03
CA GLU A 101 -29.05 -8.76 -29.40
C GLU A 101 -30.43 -9.00 -28.79
N TYR A 102 -30.64 -8.61 -27.53
CA TYR A 102 -31.94 -8.73 -26.87
C TYR A 102 -32.99 -7.80 -27.50
N GLU A 103 -32.61 -6.56 -27.81
CA GLU A 103 -33.48 -5.60 -28.52
C GLU A 103 -33.87 -6.10 -29.92
N ARG A 104 -32.93 -6.71 -30.67
CA ARG A 104 -33.20 -7.35 -31.96
C ARG A 104 -34.19 -8.52 -31.83
N THR A 105 -34.06 -9.33 -30.79
CA THR A 105 -34.93 -10.48 -30.54
C THR A 105 -36.35 -10.05 -30.15
N GLN A 106 -36.49 -8.95 -29.39
CA GLN A 106 -37.79 -8.38 -29.04
C GLN A 106 -38.50 -7.64 -30.19
N GLN A 107 -37.75 -7.18 -31.20
CA GLN A 107 -38.32 -6.49 -32.38
C GLN A 107 -38.72 -7.43 -33.53
N MET A 108 -38.64 -8.77 -33.35
CA MET A 108 -39.25 -9.72 -34.30
C MET A 108 -40.76 -9.48 -34.34
N PRO A 109 -41.36 -9.14 -35.51
CA PRO A 109 -42.79 -8.97 -35.61
C PRO A 109 -43.46 -10.32 -35.34
N VAL A 110 -44.24 -10.40 -34.27
CA VAL A 110 -45.24 -11.45 -34.13
C VAL A 110 -46.23 -11.22 -35.27
N PHE A 111 -46.07 -11.96 -36.38
CA PHE A 111 -47.09 -12.01 -37.42
C PHE A 111 -48.37 -12.56 -36.78
N PRO A 112 -49.50 -11.83 -36.82
CA PRO A 112 -50.77 -12.43 -36.44
C PRO A 112 -51.18 -13.36 -37.57
N SER A 113 -50.74 -14.62 -37.52
CA SER A 113 -51.37 -15.68 -38.29
C SER A 113 -52.76 -15.87 -37.72
N SER A 114 -53.74 -15.43 -38.52
CA SER A 114 -55.16 -15.69 -38.36
C SER A 114 -55.41 -17.17 -38.06
N THR A 115 -55.93 -17.49 -36.87
CA THR A 115 -56.97 -18.51 -36.62
C THR A 115 -57.27 -18.63 -35.12
N THR A 116 -58.50 -18.25 -34.76
CA THR A 116 -59.37 -18.87 -33.74
C THR A 116 -58.82 -19.26 -32.35
N ALA A 117 -59.27 -18.49 -31.35
CA ALA A 117 -59.75 -18.89 -30.02
C ALA A 117 -58.79 -19.54 -28.98
N LEU A 118 -58.89 -18.98 -27.75
CA LEU A 118 -58.47 -19.47 -26.42
C LEU A 118 -57.12 -18.97 -25.86
N GLY A 119 -57.20 -18.18 -24.78
CA GLY A 119 -56.14 -18.03 -23.77
C GLY A 119 -55.20 -16.82 -23.89
N PHE A 120 -55.68 -15.60 -23.62
CA PHE A 120 -54.81 -14.45 -23.36
C PHE A 120 -54.30 -14.52 -21.91
N GLU A 121 -53.07 -14.98 -21.69
CA GLU A 121 -52.34 -14.70 -20.45
C GLU A 121 -51.51 -13.43 -20.68
N VAL A 122 -51.98 -12.32 -20.10
CA VAL A 122 -51.30 -11.03 -20.13
C VAL A 122 -50.04 -11.17 -19.29
N VAL A 123 -48.87 -11.28 -19.92
CA VAL A 123 -47.59 -11.13 -19.21
C VAL A 123 -47.48 -9.67 -18.76
N PRO A 124 -47.35 -9.38 -17.45
CA PRO A 124 -47.31 -8.01 -16.96
C PRO A 124 -46.03 -7.29 -17.45
N PRO A 125 -46.07 -5.96 -17.59
CA PRO A 125 -44.93 -5.18 -18.06
C PRO A 125 -43.73 -5.36 -17.13
N TYR A 126 -42.56 -5.55 -17.73
CA TYR A 126 -41.29 -5.76 -17.04
C TYR A 126 -40.95 -4.53 -16.17
N ASP A 127 -41.10 -4.64 -14.85
CA ASP A 127 -40.79 -3.56 -13.91
C ASP A 127 -39.31 -3.60 -13.51
N SER A 128 -38.54 -2.64 -14.04
CA SER A 128 -37.09 -2.53 -13.82
C SER A 128 -36.72 -2.11 -12.39
N ARG A 129 -37.70 -1.79 -11.53
CA ARG A 129 -37.45 -1.32 -10.16
C ARG A 129 -36.92 -2.39 -9.20
N ASN A 130 -37.03 -3.67 -9.52
CA ASN A 130 -36.67 -4.74 -8.56
C ASN A 130 -35.17 -5.14 -8.58
N MET A 131 -34.38 -4.64 -9.54
CA MET A 131 -32.97 -5.04 -9.70
C MET A 131 -32.00 -4.31 -8.76
N LEU A 132 -32.43 -3.21 -8.12
CA LEU A 132 -31.59 -2.43 -7.20
C LEU A 132 -31.58 -2.96 -5.77
N GLN A 133 -32.44 -3.93 -5.43
CA GLN A 133 -32.60 -4.40 -4.05
C GLN A 133 -31.72 -5.63 -3.72
N GLY A 134 -31.18 -6.33 -4.72
CA GLY A 134 -30.58 -7.67 -4.53
C GLY A 134 -29.07 -7.75 -4.35
N ASN A 135 -28.29 -6.80 -4.86
CA ASN A 135 -26.83 -6.90 -4.86
C ASN A 135 -26.19 -5.64 -4.28
N THR A 136 -26.19 -5.51 -2.96
CA THR A 136 -25.12 -4.78 -2.28
C THR A 136 -23.82 -5.54 -2.55
N MET A 137 -23.09 -5.11 -3.59
CA MET A 137 -21.68 -5.45 -3.76
C MET A 137 -21.01 -5.18 -2.41
N GLN A 138 -20.53 -6.23 -1.75
CA GLN A 138 -19.61 -6.05 -0.63
C GLN A 138 -18.44 -5.22 -1.17
N PRO A 139 -17.99 -4.18 -0.44
CA PRO A 139 -16.74 -3.54 -0.81
C PRO A 139 -15.64 -4.60 -0.74
N ASP A 140 -15.07 -4.90 -1.90
CA ASP A 140 -13.94 -5.79 -2.06
C ASP A 140 -12.85 -5.35 -1.07
N GLN A 141 -12.54 -6.21 -0.10
CA GLN A 141 -11.57 -5.93 0.99
C GLN A 141 -10.11 -5.92 0.51
N THR A 142 -9.86 -5.78 -0.80
CA THR A 142 -8.53 -5.85 -1.41
C THR A 142 -7.64 -4.63 -1.13
N TYR A 143 -8.17 -3.57 -0.51
CA TYR A 143 -7.38 -2.43 -0.02
C TYR A 143 -6.41 -2.77 1.14
N ASN A 144 -6.45 -4.00 1.69
CA ASN A 144 -5.59 -4.38 2.82
C ASN A 144 -4.17 -4.86 2.47
N HIS A 145 -3.77 -4.94 1.19
CA HIS A 145 -2.41 -5.42 0.87
C HIS A 145 -1.30 -4.36 1.08
N GLN A 146 -1.62 -3.19 1.62
CA GLN A 146 -0.67 -2.07 1.70
C GLN A 146 0.21 -2.02 2.97
N GLN A 147 0.23 -3.04 3.81
CA GLN A 147 1.09 -3.04 5.01
C GLN A 147 1.87 -4.34 5.18
N GLN A 148 2.90 -4.53 4.35
CA GLN A 148 4.23 -4.94 4.82
C GLN A 148 5.19 -4.97 3.62
N ILE A 149 5.80 -3.83 3.30
CA ILE A 149 7.05 -3.84 2.54
C ILE A 149 8.15 -3.46 3.52
N ASN A 150 8.81 -4.49 4.06
CA ASN A 150 9.99 -4.33 4.90
C ASN A 150 11.04 -3.55 4.07
N LEU A 151 11.34 -2.32 4.48
CA LEU A 151 12.43 -1.54 3.91
C LEU A 151 13.74 -2.18 4.39
N GLN A 152 14.20 -3.24 3.72
CA GLN A 152 15.56 -3.72 3.91
C GLN A 152 16.51 -2.65 3.39
N LEU A 153 16.96 -1.79 4.30
CA LEU A 153 18.07 -0.88 4.10
C LEU A 153 19.36 -1.70 4.15
N GLY A 154 19.72 -2.29 3.01
CA GLY A 154 21.09 -2.72 2.69
C GLY A 154 21.93 -1.58 2.16
#